data_AF-A0A7R9F3U8-F1
#
_entry.id   AF-A0A7R9F3U8-F1
#
_cell.length_a   1.000
_cell.length_b   1.000
_cell.length_c   1.000
_cell.angle_alpha   90.00
_cell.angle_beta   90.00
_cell.angle_gamma   90.00
#
_symmetry.space_group_name_H-M   'P 1'
#
loop_
_entity.id
_entity.type
_entity.pdbx_description
1 polymer ?
#
loop_
_entity_poly.entity_id
_entity_poly.type
_entity_poly.pdbx_seq_one_letter_code
_entity_poly.pdbx_strand_id
1 'polypeptide(L)'
;MELPTSDEERLSLRRDNTLGSEYERRMEDYSRYFDHASWLVSINLGWDPGVHLQTCGHHLHLDCLKSYLLSLRSQQRQQSIAVDRGEYWCPLCRQLANSVLPLSPQLGESAAMVRSRPTSLPSMVSELTNFLKENPPNTVQSSLSEAMVKAMEDMTNSVQHKYKNKPWATTHQSQSLFQFVSSIARSNLEVELVQRGGSLCTCPGVGLDLPPSLIPKRSCIVPLLHVLAMHGRLLACWTAWRSWQDVSGVCEPGGPPTSLTPLEKEVPILLRDPSALLTQFILLLPLHLDQTYFSSVVKVLYNLLYFQVLVQLSCHMAESERSHWRNKVAGVDSLEAAMAMIVHHLEQSQLYQLYMEEDEASNSLPSTKGKDLDIQVQRLCLPFLRIASLLRHHLYDQPLPEVSTPQSEFVRLVYYLELVTEGMDWKRFNAAVALNWAGDGSTLVASWCEQYAVFAYNSQVAARNFLVDQHITWHQPRLLRLPQDYDKIFQYYHRRQCSQCHSVPRESSICLLCGTLVCLKENCCKQHNMCEAVQHSLDCGGGTSMYLVVTSSYIIVIRGKRACLWGSVYLDSFGEEDRELKRGKPLYLSTGRYQLLEQQWLAHRFDHTNKKWVWHRDAL
;
A
#
# COMPACT_ATOMS: atom_id res chain seq x y z
N MET A 1 12.06 15.97 1.32
CA MET A 1 12.20 16.77 2.54
C MET A 1 13.65 16.69 3.00
N GLU A 2 14.17 17.78 3.55
CA GLU A 2 15.56 17.88 4.04
C GLU A 2 15.56 17.83 5.57
N LEU A 3 16.68 17.41 6.16
CA LEU A 3 16.84 17.45 7.61
C LEU A 3 17.02 18.92 8.04
N PRO A 4 16.17 19.45 8.95
CA PRO A 4 16.28 20.83 9.38
C PRO A 4 17.63 21.16 10.01
N THR A 5 18.24 22.25 9.57
CA THR A 5 19.45 22.85 10.14
C THR A 5 19.23 24.29 10.61
N SER A 6 17.97 24.76 10.58
CA SER A 6 17.51 26.04 11.13
C SER A 6 16.12 25.90 11.77
N ASP A 7 15.73 26.83 12.63
CA ASP A 7 14.42 26.80 13.29
C ASP A 7 13.25 27.06 12.33
N GLU A 8 13.48 27.87 11.29
CA GLU A 8 12.52 28.07 10.20
C GLU A 8 12.26 26.77 9.44
N GLU A 9 13.32 26.06 9.03
CA GLU A 9 13.21 24.75 8.39
C GLU A 9 12.48 23.74 9.29
N ARG A 10 12.76 23.75 10.60
CA ARG A 10 12.12 22.85 11.56
C ARG A 10 10.61 23.09 11.64
N LEU A 11 10.16 24.34 11.64
CA LEU A 11 8.73 24.69 11.67
C LEU A 11 8.03 24.36 10.35
N SER A 12 8.75 24.40 9.23
CA SER A 12 8.23 24.03 7.91
C SER A 12 8.05 22.52 7.71
N LEU A 13 8.75 21.68 8.50
CA LEU A 13 8.73 20.24 8.37
C LEU A 13 7.39 19.65 8.87
N ARG A 14 6.46 19.43 7.94
CA ARG A 14 5.18 18.76 8.22
C ARG A 14 5.38 17.27 8.47
N ARG A 15 5.02 16.81 9.67
CA ARG A 15 5.17 15.41 10.11
C ARG A 15 3.94 14.54 9.82
N ASP A 16 2.77 15.17 9.69
CA ASP A 16 1.48 14.46 9.59
C ASP A 16 1.00 14.26 8.14
N ASN A 17 1.77 14.74 7.16
CA ASN A 17 1.48 14.56 5.73
C ASN A 17 1.99 13.19 5.24
N THR A 18 1.52 12.10 5.86
CA THR A 18 1.86 10.74 5.46
C THR A 18 0.64 10.02 4.89
N LEU A 19 0.90 9.06 4.01
CA LEU A 19 -0.14 8.20 3.45
C LEU A 19 -0.90 7.44 4.57
N GLY A 20 -0.18 7.00 5.61
CA GLY A 20 -0.79 6.34 6.77
C GLY A 20 -1.75 7.25 7.53
N SER A 21 -1.32 8.47 7.86
CA SER A 21 -2.13 9.46 8.58
C SER A 21 -3.39 9.87 7.79
N GLU A 22 -3.28 10.05 6.48
CA GLU A 22 -4.44 10.36 5.63
C GLU A 22 -5.45 9.22 5.60
N TYR A 23 -4.99 7.96 5.53
CA TYR A 23 -5.89 6.81 5.58
C TYR A 23 -6.53 6.61 6.95
N GLU A 24 -5.80 6.85 8.04
CA GLU A 24 -6.40 6.82 9.39
C GLU A 24 -7.53 7.86 9.51
N ARG A 25 -7.29 9.10 9.05
CA ARG A 25 -8.31 10.15 9.01
C ARG A 25 -9.53 9.73 8.17
N ARG A 26 -9.29 9.16 6.99
CA ARG A 26 -10.37 8.63 6.13
C ARG A 26 -11.17 7.53 6.83
N MET A 27 -10.52 6.59 7.50
CA MET A 27 -11.20 5.53 8.24
C MET A 27 -12.12 6.09 9.34
N GLU A 28 -11.68 7.12 10.06
CA GLU A 28 -12.52 7.83 11.04
C GLU A 28 -13.73 8.48 10.36
N ASP A 29 -13.54 9.12 9.21
CA ASP A 29 -14.64 9.68 8.41
C ASP A 29 -15.62 8.57 7.95
N TYR A 30 -15.13 7.44 7.42
CA TYR A 30 -15.99 6.32 7.02
C TYR A 30 -16.80 5.77 8.20
N SER A 31 -16.15 5.57 9.35
CA SER A 31 -16.80 5.09 10.57
C SER A 31 -17.83 6.08 11.12
N ARG A 32 -17.72 7.36 10.79
CA ARG A 32 -18.67 8.40 11.23
C ARG A 32 -19.91 8.46 10.36
N TYR A 33 -19.77 8.28 9.05
CA TYR A 33 -20.86 8.51 8.09
C TYR A 33 -21.56 7.23 7.62
N PHE A 34 -20.89 6.08 7.67
CA PHE A 34 -21.41 4.83 7.09
C PHE A 34 -21.55 3.70 8.10
N ASP A 35 -22.38 2.71 7.77
CA ASP A 35 -22.54 1.50 8.56
C ASP A 35 -21.21 0.74 8.71
N HIS A 36 -21.00 0.19 9.91
CA HIS A 36 -19.75 -0.47 10.28
C HIS A 36 -19.41 -1.67 9.37
N ALA A 37 -20.39 -2.52 9.06
CA ALA A 37 -20.15 -3.67 8.22
C ALA A 37 -19.91 -3.27 6.76
N SER A 38 -20.57 -2.22 6.28
CA SER A 38 -20.43 -1.70 4.92
C SER A 38 -19.04 -1.10 4.65
N TRP A 39 -18.52 -0.26 5.55
CA TRP A 39 -17.24 0.40 5.30
C TRP A 39 -16.03 -0.53 5.46
N LEU A 40 -16.08 -1.52 6.38
CA LEU A 40 -15.00 -2.50 6.58
C LEU A 40 -14.67 -3.29 5.32
N VAL A 41 -15.65 -3.54 4.44
CA VAL A 41 -15.45 -4.26 3.18
C VAL A 41 -15.26 -3.33 1.97
N SER A 42 -15.42 -2.01 2.15
CA SER A 42 -15.34 -1.02 1.07
C SER A 42 -13.95 -0.42 0.88
N ILE A 43 -13.11 -0.43 1.91
CA ILE A 43 -11.74 0.09 1.90
C ILE A 43 -10.76 -0.92 2.49
N ASN A 44 -9.46 -0.72 2.27
CA ASN A 44 -8.43 -1.51 2.95
C ASN A 44 -8.07 -0.86 4.30
N LEU A 45 -7.50 -1.64 5.23
CA LEU A 45 -6.85 -1.06 6.40
C LEU A 45 -5.65 -0.21 5.93
N GLY A 46 -5.37 0.88 6.63
CA GLY A 46 -4.16 1.66 6.38
C GLY A 46 -2.87 0.84 6.55
N TRP A 47 -1.74 1.40 6.11
CA TRP A 47 -0.40 0.79 6.20
C TRP A 47 0.16 0.69 7.62
N ASP A 48 -0.59 1.14 8.62
CA ASP A 48 -0.27 1.02 10.03
C ASP A 48 -1.45 0.35 10.75
N PRO A 49 -1.39 -0.97 11.05
CA PRO A 49 -0.21 -1.82 11.20
C PRO A 49 0.06 -2.78 10.02
N GLY A 50 0.71 -2.32 8.96
CA GLY A 50 1.05 -3.16 7.79
C GLY A 50 1.97 -4.34 8.14
N VAL A 51 1.67 -5.53 7.59
CA VAL A 51 2.50 -6.73 7.75
C VAL A 51 3.24 -7.01 6.44
N HIS A 52 4.57 -6.93 6.49
CA HIS A 52 5.44 -7.29 5.36
C HIS A 52 6.09 -8.66 5.58
N LEU A 53 6.11 -9.48 4.54
CA LEU A 53 6.75 -10.79 4.52
C LEU A 53 7.94 -10.80 3.57
N GLN A 54 9.03 -11.40 4.03
CA GLN A 54 10.20 -11.68 3.24
C GLN A 54 10.69 -13.09 3.56
N THR A 55 11.11 -13.83 2.54
CA THR A 55 11.67 -15.17 2.72
C THR A 55 13.13 -15.22 2.29
N CYS A 56 13.89 -16.13 2.88
CA CYS A 56 15.22 -16.48 2.38
C CYS A 56 15.16 -17.38 1.13
N GLY A 57 13.94 -17.80 0.73
CA GLY A 57 13.69 -18.65 -0.43
C GLY A 57 14.08 -20.12 -0.29
N HIS A 58 14.55 -20.57 0.87
CA HIS A 58 14.87 -21.98 1.12
C HIS A 58 13.64 -22.77 1.55
N HIS A 59 13.53 -24.01 1.08
CA HIS A 59 12.45 -24.93 1.42
C HIS A 59 12.93 -25.98 2.43
N LEU A 60 12.01 -26.42 3.28
CA LEU A 60 12.27 -27.41 4.32
C LEU A 60 10.96 -28.13 4.67
N HIS A 61 11.03 -29.40 5.05
CA HIS A 61 9.85 -30.14 5.51
C HIS A 61 9.39 -29.61 6.88
N LEU A 62 8.08 -29.52 7.09
CA LEU A 62 7.50 -29.06 8.36
C LEU A 62 7.98 -29.91 9.55
N ASP A 63 8.11 -31.22 9.36
CA ASP A 63 8.62 -32.12 10.40
C ASP A 63 10.09 -31.84 10.75
N CYS A 64 10.92 -31.58 9.73
CA CYS A 64 12.32 -31.20 9.94
C CYS A 64 12.42 -29.86 10.68
N LEU A 65 11.55 -28.89 10.38
CA LEU A 65 11.49 -27.62 11.13
C LEU A 65 11.18 -27.86 12.60
N LYS A 66 10.15 -28.67 12.87
CA LYS A 66 9.70 -28.97 14.22
C LYS A 66 10.83 -29.58 15.04
N SER A 67 11.52 -30.58 14.50
CA SER A 67 12.70 -31.19 15.14
C SER A 67 13.84 -30.19 15.34
N TYR A 68 14.09 -29.32 14.36
CA TYR A 68 15.11 -28.28 14.46
C TYR A 68 14.81 -27.27 15.58
N LEU A 69 13.60 -26.74 15.64
CA LEU A 69 13.17 -25.80 16.69
C LEU A 69 13.24 -26.42 18.10
N LEU A 70 12.88 -27.70 18.23
CA LEU A 70 13.03 -28.44 19.50
C LEU A 70 14.49 -28.54 19.92
N SER A 71 15.41 -28.78 18.98
CA SER A 71 16.85 -28.83 19.26
C SER A 71 17.44 -27.48 19.68
N LEU A 72 16.90 -26.36 19.18
CA LEU A 72 17.37 -25.02 19.55
C LEU A 72 17.00 -24.64 20.99
N ARG A 73 15.83 -25.07 21.48
CA ARG A 73 15.39 -24.79 22.85
C ARG A 73 16.34 -25.36 23.90
N SER A 74 17.01 -26.48 23.63
CA SER A 74 17.99 -27.05 24.56
C SER A 74 19.33 -26.29 24.58
N GLN A 75 19.63 -25.49 23.56
CA GLN A 75 20.91 -24.77 23.38
C GLN A 75 20.82 -23.25 23.70
N GLN A 76 19.69 -22.78 24.23
CA GLN A 76 19.30 -21.37 24.30
C GLN A 76 20.31 -20.42 25.01
N ARG A 77 21.21 -20.94 25.86
CA ARG A 77 22.15 -20.10 26.63
C ARG A 77 23.22 -19.38 25.79
N GLN A 78 23.34 -19.67 24.49
CA GLN A 78 24.46 -19.17 23.66
C GLN A 78 24.09 -18.27 22.46
N GLN A 79 22.81 -18.00 22.18
CA GLN A 79 22.41 -17.37 20.90
C GLN A 79 21.69 -16.01 21.04
N SER A 80 21.92 -15.11 20.09
CA SER A 80 21.27 -13.79 19.98
C SER A 80 19.86 -13.84 19.34
N ILE A 81 19.14 -14.95 19.49
CA ILE A 81 17.80 -15.19 18.94
C ILE A 81 16.80 -15.49 20.05
N ALA A 82 15.55 -15.06 19.88
CA ALA A 82 14.45 -15.34 20.79
C ALA A 82 13.69 -16.59 20.33
N VAL A 83 14.28 -17.76 20.61
CA VAL A 83 13.70 -19.08 20.27
C VAL A 83 12.28 -19.24 20.84
N ASP A 84 12.03 -18.72 22.05
CA ASP A 84 10.71 -18.76 22.70
C ASP A 84 9.63 -17.97 21.95
N ARG A 85 10.05 -17.03 21.09
CA ARG A 85 9.18 -16.21 20.24
C ARG A 85 9.11 -16.71 18.80
N GLY A 86 9.59 -17.93 18.54
CA GLY A 86 9.58 -18.54 17.21
C GLY A 86 10.72 -18.10 16.31
N GLU A 87 11.72 -17.37 16.80
CA GLU A 87 12.88 -16.99 15.99
C GLU A 87 13.89 -18.15 15.87
N TYR A 88 14.41 -18.33 14.66
CA TYR A 88 15.43 -19.33 14.35
C TYR A 88 16.31 -18.86 13.20
N TRP A 89 17.50 -19.45 13.09
CA TRP A 89 18.34 -19.27 11.91
C TRP A 89 17.92 -20.29 10.85
N CYS A 90 17.72 -19.86 9.60
CA CYS A 90 17.49 -20.80 8.50
C CYS A 90 18.62 -21.85 8.49
N PRO A 91 18.32 -23.16 8.54
CA PRO A 91 19.35 -24.20 8.58
C PRO A 91 20.31 -24.18 7.39
N LEU A 92 19.89 -23.59 6.26
CA LEU A 92 20.65 -23.55 5.02
C LEU A 92 21.48 -22.28 4.85
N CYS A 93 20.86 -21.10 4.98
CA CYS A 93 21.55 -19.82 4.76
C CYS A 93 21.87 -19.02 6.02
N ARG A 94 21.41 -19.47 7.19
CA ARG A 94 21.57 -18.79 8.48
C ARG A 94 21.02 -17.36 8.51
N GLN A 95 20.05 -17.04 7.64
CA GLN A 95 19.26 -15.81 7.76
C GLN A 95 18.27 -15.94 8.92
N LEU A 96 18.02 -14.85 9.64
CA LEU A 96 17.05 -14.83 10.74
C LEU A 96 15.64 -15.02 10.16
N ALA A 97 14.89 -15.95 10.74
CA ALA A 97 13.50 -16.24 10.39
C ALA A 97 12.65 -16.35 11.65
N ASN A 98 11.37 -16.02 11.54
CA ASN A 98 10.40 -16.06 12.63
C ASN A 98 9.09 -16.78 12.27
N SER A 99 8.98 -17.29 11.03
CA SER A 99 7.84 -18.07 10.56
C SER A 99 8.24 -18.86 9.30
N VAL A 100 7.28 -19.59 8.72
CA VAL A 100 7.38 -20.25 7.40
C VAL A 100 6.08 -20.05 6.64
N LEU A 101 6.17 -19.96 5.31
CA LEU A 101 5.01 -19.99 4.42
C LEU A 101 4.82 -21.41 3.88
N PRO A 102 3.70 -22.10 4.20
CA PRO A 102 3.41 -23.40 3.64
C PRO A 102 3.21 -23.33 2.13
N LEU A 103 3.79 -24.27 1.41
CA LEU A 103 3.60 -24.41 -0.03
C LEU A 103 2.49 -25.43 -0.28
N SER A 104 1.42 -25.02 -0.99
CA SER A 104 0.40 -25.96 -1.43
C SER A 104 1.00 -26.91 -2.48
N PRO A 105 0.73 -28.22 -2.46
CA PRO A 105 1.12 -29.13 -3.54
C PRO A 105 0.58 -28.70 -4.93
N GLN A 106 -0.54 -27.97 -4.95
CA GLN A 106 -1.14 -27.40 -6.15
C GLN A 106 -0.34 -26.19 -6.70
N LEU A 107 0.62 -25.67 -5.93
CA LEU A 107 1.48 -24.55 -6.32
C LEU A 107 2.48 -25.04 -7.37
N GLY A 108 2.18 -24.78 -8.64
CA GLY A 108 2.97 -25.23 -9.80
C GLY A 108 2.22 -26.18 -10.74
N GLU A 109 1.08 -26.74 -10.31
CA GLU A 109 0.15 -27.38 -11.23
C GLU A 109 -0.62 -26.27 -11.95
N SER A 110 -0.22 -25.99 -13.19
CA SER A 110 -0.95 -25.10 -14.12
C SER A 110 -2.29 -25.73 -14.56
N ALA A 111 -3.00 -26.38 -13.65
CA ALA A 111 -4.39 -26.77 -13.81
C ALA A 111 -5.24 -25.51 -13.62
N ALA A 112 -5.12 -24.57 -14.57
CA ALA A 112 -6.20 -23.62 -14.80
C ALA A 112 -7.48 -24.46 -14.86
N MET A 113 -8.49 -24.11 -14.08
CA MET A 113 -9.75 -24.84 -14.12
C MET A 113 -10.32 -24.65 -15.53
N VAL A 114 -10.06 -25.59 -16.44
CA VAL A 114 -10.46 -25.52 -17.85
C VAL A 114 -11.97 -25.77 -17.91
N ARG A 115 -12.74 -24.71 -17.65
CA ARG A 115 -14.10 -24.60 -18.17
C ARG A 115 -13.98 -24.07 -19.61
N SER A 116 -14.95 -24.39 -20.47
CA SER A 116 -15.00 -23.89 -21.84
C SER A 116 -14.73 -22.39 -21.85
N ARG A 117 -13.79 -21.91 -22.69
CA ARG A 117 -13.43 -20.48 -22.71
C ARG A 117 -14.70 -19.63 -22.87
N PRO A 118 -15.03 -18.77 -21.88
CA PRO A 118 -16.22 -17.96 -21.96
C PRO A 118 -16.15 -17.02 -23.17
N THR A 119 -17.27 -16.88 -23.86
CA THR A 119 -17.34 -16.22 -25.18
C THR A 119 -17.49 -14.70 -25.07
N SER A 120 -17.85 -14.17 -23.90
CA SER A 120 -18.13 -12.74 -23.69
C SER A 120 -17.93 -12.29 -22.24
N LEU A 121 -17.69 -10.99 -22.03
CA LEU A 121 -17.56 -10.39 -20.70
C LEU A 121 -18.80 -10.60 -19.79
N PRO A 122 -20.05 -10.46 -20.26
CA PRO A 122 -21.23 -10.77 -19.44
C PRO A 122 -21.27 -12.23 -18.92
N SER A 123 -20.85 -13.19 -19.76
CA SER A 123 -20.76 -14.61 -19.34
C SER A 123 -19.71 -14.79 -18.23
N MET A 124 -18.54 -14.16 -18.38
CA MET A 124 -17.49 -14.18 -17.37
C MET A 124 -17.94 -13.56 -16.04
N VAL A 125 -18.66 -12.44 -16.08
CA VAL A 125 -19.20 -11.78 -14.89
C VAL A 125 -20.22 -12.66 -14.17
N SER A 126 -21.08 -13.35 -14.92
CA SER A 126 -22.04 -14.31 -14.35
C SER A 126 -21.35 -15.50 -13.70
N GLU A 127 -20.35 -16.08 -14.36
CA GLU A 127 -19.56 -17.19 -13.79
C GLU A 127 -18.77 -16.77 -12.54
N LEU A 128 -18.16 -15.57 -12.55
CA LEU A 128 -17.52 -14.96 -11.38
C LEU A 128 -18.50 -14.77 -10.21
N THR A 129 -19.73 -14.34 -10.51
CA THR A 129 -20.80 -14.24 -9.50
C THR A 129 -21.08 -15.61 -8.87
N ASN A 130 -21.16 -16.66 -9.69
CA ASN A 130 -21.38 -18.02 -9.19
C ASN A 130 -20.21 -18.51 -8.32
N PHE A 131 -18.96 -18.24 -8.70
CA PHE A 131 -17.81 -18.57 -7.84
C PHE A 131 -17.86 -17.88 -6.48
N LEU A 132 -18.23 -16.60 -6.46
CA LEU A 132 -18.37 -15.83 -5.21
C LEU A 132 -19.57 -16.30 -4.37
N LYS A 133 -20.61 -16.88 -4.98
CA LYS A 133 -21.75 -17.51 -4.28
C LYS A 133 -21.39 -18.89 -3.72
N GLU A 134 -20.72 -19.72 -4.51
CA GLU A 134 -20.40 -21.10 -4.18
C GLU A 134 -19.31 -21.22 -3.11
N ASN A 135 -18.48 -20.18 -2.95
CA ASN A 135 -17.34 -20.01 -2.02
C ASN A 135 -17.25 -21.06 -0.90
N PRO A 136 -16.78 -22.29 -1.20
CA PRO A 136 -16.86 -23.36 -0.23
C PRO A 136 -15.71 -23.18 0.77
N PRO A 137 -16.00 -23.11 2.09
CA PRO A 137 -14.93 -23.19 3.07
C PRO A 137 -14.30 -24.58 2.97
N ASN A 138 -13.03 -24.65 2.58
CA ASN A 138 -12.28 -25.90 2.65
C ASN A 138 -12.11 -26.27 4.13
N THR A 139 -12.98 -27.15 4.64
CA THR A 139 -13.05 -27.59 6.05
C THR A 139 -12.22 -28.84 6.33
N VAL A 140 -11.50 -29.38 5.34
CA VAL A 140 -10.67 -30.58 5.52
C VAL A 140 -9.43 -30.23 6.34
N GLN A 141 -9.41 -30.66 7.60
CA GLN A 141 -8.22 -30.59 8.45
C GLN A 141 -7.10 -31.44 7.84
N SER A 142 -5.99 -30.78 7.54
CA SER A 142 -4.76 -31.36 7.01
C SER A 142 -3.54 -30.72 7.70
N SER A 143 -2.39 -31.38 7.63
CA SER A 143 -1.12 -30.78 8.10
C SER A 143 -0.81 -29.45 7.40
N LEU A 144 -1.23 -29.30 6.13
CA LEU A 144 -1.12 -28.06 5.38
C LEU A 144 -2.03 -26.96 5.96
N SER A 145 -3.29 -27.26 6.25
CA SER A 145 -4.20 -26.27 6.84
C SER A 145 -3.75 -25.83 8.23
N GLU A 146 -3.22 -26.74 9.05
CA GLU A 146 -2.63 -26.40 10.36
C GLU A 146 -1.42 -25.47 10.21
N ALA A 147 -0.54 -25.74 9.24
CA ALA A 147 0.59 -24.88 8.95
C ALA A 147 0.17 -23.50 8.43
N MET A 148 -0.90 -23.42 7.64
CA MET A 148 -1.46 -22.15 7.17
C MET A 148 -2.12 -21.35 8.31
N VAL A 149 -2.78 -22.01 9.27
CA VAL A 149 -3.26 -21.38 10.50
C VAL A 149 -2.09 -20.80 11.28
N LYS A 150 -1.03 -21.59 11.47
CA LYS A 150 0.16 -21.13 12.19
C LYS A 150 0.83 -19.92 11.54
N ALA A 151 0.96 -19.91 10.21
CA ALA A 151 1.50 -18.78 9.48
C ALA A 151 0.66 -17.51 9.69
N MET A 152 -0.67 -17.62 9.71
CA MET A 152 -1.58 -16.49 9.97
C MET A 152 -1.50 -16.00 11.42
N GLU A 153 -1.35 -16.91 12.39
CA GLU A 153 -1.07 -16.53 13.78
C GLU A 153 0.23 -15.73 13.89
N ASP A 154 1.30 -16.16 13.22
CA ASP A 154 2.60 -15.47 13.25
C ASP A 154 2.51 -14.07 12.62
N MET A 155 1.77 -13.93 11.52
CA MET A 155 1.47 -12.63 10.90
C MET A 155 0.68 -11.72 11.86
N THR A 156 -0.35 -12.25 12.51
CA THR A 156 -1.18 -11.52 13.48
C THR A 156 -0.38 -11.11 14.73
N ASN A 157 0.54 -11.98 15.18
CA ASN A 157 1.41 -11.71 16.32
C ASN A 157 2.49 -10.66 16.03
N SER A 158 2.82 -10.44 14.76
CA SER A 158 3.79 -9.42 14.33
C SER A 158 3.22 -7.99 14.37
N VAL A 159 1.89 -7.85 14.43
CA VAL A 159 1.21 -6.55 14.58
C VAL A 159 1.42 -5.95 15.97
N GLN A 160 1.73 -4.66 16.02
CA GLN A 160 2.01 -3.92 17.26
C GLN A 160 0.78 -3.80 18.18
N HIS A 161 1.02 -3.81 19.50
CA HIS A 161 -0.04 -3.77 20.52
C HIS A 161 -0.94 -2.53 20.44
N LYS A 162 -0.39 -1.38 20.03
CA LYS A 162 -1.15 -0.11 19.86
C LYS A 162 -2.37 -0.29 18.95
N TYR A 163 -2.27 -1.19 17.97
CA TYR A 163 -3.32 -1.42 16.98
C TYR A 163 -4.27 -2.57 17.36
N LYS A 164 -3.82 -3.52 18.18
CA LYS A 164 -4.69 -4.56 18.75
C LYS A 164 -5.81 -3.98 19.63
N ASN A 165 -5.61 -2.77 20.16
CA ASN A 165 -6.54 -2.11 21.06
C ASN A 165 -7.47 -1.09 20.38
N LYS A 166 -7.38 -0.89 19.05
CA LYS A 166 -8.30 0.03 18.35
C LYS A 166 -9.73 -0.56 18.34
N PRO A 167 -10.80 0.26 18.48
CA PRO A 167 -12.19 -0.22 18.59
C PRO A 167 -12.64 -1.15 17.44
N TRP A 168 -12.20 -0.84 16.21
CA TRP A 168 -12.49 -1.65 15.03
C TRP A 168 -11.73 -3.00 15.03
N ALA A 169 -10.57 -3.08 15.67
CA ALA A 169 -9.79 -4.31 15.82
C ALA A 169 -10.33 -5.21 16.95
N THR A 170 -10.96 -4.62 17.98
CA THR A 170 -11.58 -5.36 19.09
C THR A 170 -12.96 -5.93 18.76
N THR A 171 -13.57 -5.44 17.68
CA THR A 171 -14.84 -5.98 17.19
C THR A 171 -14.51 -7.23 16.40
N HIS A 172 -14.64 -8.42 17.02
CA HIS A 172 -14.41 -9.75 16.44
C HIS A 172 -15.43 -10.12 15.33
N GLN A 173 -15.81 -9.17 14.50
CA GLN A 173 -16.62 -9.38 13.30
C GLN A 173 -15.74 -10.02 12.22
N SER A 174 -16.32 -10.91 11.43
CA SER A 174 -15.59 -11.59 10.36
C SER A 174 -15.09 -10.61 9.29
N GLN A 175 -15.81 -9.49 9.06
CA GLN A 175 -15.39 -8.43 8.14
C GLN A 175 -14.09 -7.74 8.57
N SER A 176 -13.90 -7.42 9.86
CA SER A 176 -12.69 -6.74 10.32
C SER A 176 -11.46 -7.65 10.21
N LEU A 177 -11.63 -8.95 10.52
CA LEU A 177 -10.60 -9.97 10.33
C LEU A 177 -10.27 -10.16 8.85
N PHE A 178 -11.29 -10.18 7.97
CA PHE A 178 -11.07 -10.29 6.53
C PHE A 178 -10.35 -9.06 5.98
N GLN A 179 -10.72 -7.86 6.43
CA GLN A 179 -10.04 -6.62 6.05
C GLN A 179 -8.56 -6.67 6.43
N PHE A 180 -8.23 -7.21 7.62
CA PHE A 180 -6.86 -7.48 8.03
C PHE A 180 -6.16 -8.45 7.08
N VAL A 181 -6.76 -9.60 6.77
CA VAL A 181 -6.20 -10.58 5.81
C VAL A 181 -5.92 -9.93 4.44
N SER A 182 -6.87 -9.17 3.90
CA SER A 182 -6.73 -8.47 2.62
C SER A 182 -5.65 -7.38 2.66
N SER A 183 -5.46 -6.72 3.80
CA SER A 183 -4.41 -5.70 3.98
C SER A 183 -3.00 -6.25 3.88
N ILE A 184 -2.79 -7.51 4.29
CA ILE A 184 -1.49 -8.17 4.18
C ILE A 184 -1.13 -8.36 2.70
N ALA A 185 -2.08 -8.80 1.88
CA ALA A 185 -1.87 -8.94 0.43
C ALA A 185 -1.48 -7.61 -0.21
N ARG A 186 -2.28 -6.56 0.05
CA ARG A 186 -2.05 -5.22 -0.49
C ARG A 186 -0.70 -4.64 -0.07
N SER A 187 -0.38 -4.70 1.24
CA SER A 187 0.86 -4.16 1.78
C SER A 187 2.10 -4.76 1.10
N ASN A 188 2.10 -6.07 0.86
CA ASN A 188 3.24 -6.74 0.23
C ASN A 188 3.40 -6.41 -1.25
N LEU A 189 2.30 -6.21 -2.00
CA LEU A 189 2.34 -5.75 -3.39
C LEU A 189 2.87 -4.33 -3.50
N GLU A 190 2.44 -3.45 -2.59
CA GLU A 190 2.89 -2.06 -2.58
C GLU A 190 4.33 -1.91 -2.10
N VAL A 191 4.78 -2.72 -1.14
CA VAL A 191 6.20 -2.76 -0.76
C VAL A 191 7.07 -3.22 -1.94
N GLU A 192 6.62 -4.19 -2.73
CA GLU A 192 7.34 -4.55 -3.97
C GLU A 192 7.37 -3.39 -4.97
N LEU A 193 6.27 -2.65 -5.13
CA LEU A 193 6.26 -1.45 -5.97
C LEU A 193 7.25 -0.39 -5.47
N VAL A 194 7.38 -0.21 -4.15
CA VAL A 194 8.39 0.67 -3.54
C VAL A 194 9.80 0.17 -3.82
N GLN A 195 10.05 -1.14 -3.71
CA GLN A 195 11.34 -1.76 -4.04
C GLN A 195 11.69 -1.66 -5.54
N ARG A 196 10.69 -1.47 -6.40
CA ARG A 196 10.85 -1.15 -7.83
C ARG A 196 11.03 0.35 -8.11
N GLY A 197 11.02 1.20 -7.07
CA GLY A 197 11.18 2.65 -7.20
C GLY A 197 9.88 3.40 -7.48
N GLY A 198 8.72 2.78 -7.27
CA GLY A 198 7.40 3.42 -7.40
C GLY A 198 6.80 3.43 -8.79
N SER A 199 7.42 2.76 -9.75
CA SER A 199 6.90 2.58 -11.11
C SER A 199 7.27 1.21 -11.65
N LEU A 200 6.63 0.79 -12.74
CA LEU A 200 7.01 -0.40 -13.50
C LEU A 200 7.86 -0.05 -14.74
N CYS A 201 8.41 1.16 -14.80
CA CYS A 201 9.35 1.57 -15.84
C CYS A 201 10.65 0.77 -15.75
N THR A 202 11.01 0.10 -16.85
CA THR A 202 12.33 -0.49 -17.04
C THR A 202 13.25 0.60 -17.55
N CYS A 203 13.91 1.38 -16.68
CA CYS A 203 14.85 2.42 -17.14
C CYS A 203 16.12 1.76 -17.74
N PRO A 204 16.31 1.72 -19.06
CA PRO A 204 17.49 1.13 -19.69
C PRO A 204 18.42 2.29 -20.05
N GLY A 205 19.22 2.81 -19.10
CA GLY A 205 19.96 4.04 -19.38
C GLY A 205 20.98 4.57 -18.37
N VAL A 206 21.26 3.89 -17.25
CA VAL A 206 22.40 4.26 -16.40
C VAL A 206 23.41 3.13 -16.46
N GLY A 207 24.35 3.23 -17.41
CA GLY A 207 25.50 2.34 -17.46
C GLY A 207 26.29 2.41 -16.15
N LEU A 208 26.76 1.26 -15.69
CA LEU A 208 27.74 1.02 -14.62
C LEU A 208 27.38 1.37 -13.16
N ASP A 209 26.31 2.10 -12.86
CA ASP A 209 25.90 2.44 -11.48
C ASP A 209 24.40 2.16 -11.19
N LEU A 210 23.83 1.05 -11.68
CA LEU A 210 22.50 0.64 -11.22
C LEU A 210 22.57 0.19 -9.75
N PRO A 211 21.74 0.73 -8.84
CA PRO A 211 21.66 0.20 -7.49
C PRO A 211 21.23 -1.28 -7.54
N PRO A 212 21.75 -2.13 -6.64
CA PRO A 212 21.37 -3.54 -6.60
C PRO A 212 19.85 -3.66 -6.45
N SER A 213 19.24 -4.59 -7.21
CA SER A 213 17.80 -4.83 -7.14
C SER A 213 17.34 -5.02 -5.69
N LEU A 214 16.44 -4.13 -5.24
CA LEU A 214 15.81 -4.22 -3.93
C LEU A 214 14.77 -5.33 -3.88
N ILE A 215 14.37 -5.83 -5.06
CA ILE A 215 13.44 -6.95 -5.21
C ILE A 215 14.10 -8.23 -4.67
N PRO A 216 13.40 -9.03 -3.85
CA PRO A 216 13.87 -10.34 -3.45
C PRO A 216 14.13 -11.25 -4.66
N LYS A 217 15.18 -12.08 -4.62
CA LYS A 217 15.47 -13.04 -5.70
C LYS A 217 14.38 -14.10 -5.88
N ARG A 218 13.60 -14.37 -4.83
CA ARG A 218 12.48 -15.31 -4.83
C ARG A 218 11.28 -14.62 -4.20
N SER A 219 10.21 -14.45 -4.97
CA SER A 219 8.95 -13.89 -4.49
C SER A 219 8.26 -14.88 -3.55
N CYS A 220 7.65 -14.36 -2.49
CA CYS A 220 6.77 -15.13 -1.61
C CYS A 220 5.29 -14.73 -1.75
N ILE A 221 4.95 -13.92 -2.76
CA ILE A 221 3.59 -13.39 -2.95
C ILE A 221 2.59 -14.52 -3.21
N VAL A 222 2.88 -15.48 -4.10
CA VAL A 222 1.94 -16.58 -4.39
C VAL A 222 1.69 -17.49 -3.17
N PRO A 223 2.72 -18.00 -2.47
CA PRO A 223 2.51 -18.73 -1.22
C PRO A 223 1.74 -17.93 -0.16
N LEU A 224 2.02 -16.62 -0.05
CA LEU A 224 1.28 -15.73 0.83
C LEU A 224 -0.20 -15.66 0.44
N LEU A 225 -0.51 -15.40 -0.83
CA LEU A 225 -1.89 -15.34 -1.32
C LEU A 225 -2.65 -16.65 -1.06
N HIS A 226 -1.99 -17.81 -1.12
CA HIS A 226 -2.63 -19.08 -0.75
C HIS A 226 -3.04 -19.14 0.72
N VAL A 227 -2.15 -18.73 1.63
CA VAL A 227 -2.46 -18.65 3.06
C VAL A 227 -3.62 -17.67 3.27
N LEU A 228 -3.52 -16.46 2.69
CA LEU A 228 -4.53 -15.42 2.86
C LEU A 228 -5.89 -15.81 2.25
N ALA A 229 -5.93 -16.47 1.09
CA ALA A 229 -7.18 -16.87 0.44
C ALA A 229 -7.88 -18.01 1.20
N MET A 230 -7.12 -18.88 1.86
CA MET A 230 -7.71 -19.90 2.74
C MET A 230 -8.44 -19.24 3.91
N HIS A 231 -7.77 -18.34 4.63
CA HIS A 231 -8.38 -17.59 5.75
C HIS A 231 -9.48 -16.63 5.29
N GLY A 232 -9.27 -15.97 4.15
CA GLY A 232 -10.23 -15.02 3.59
C GLY A 232 -11.57 -15.68 3.29
N ARG A 233 -11.56 -16.86 2.67
CA ARG A 233 -12.78 -17.63 2.36
C ARG A 233 -13.49 -18.16 3.61
N LEU A 234 -12.75 -18.51 4.67
CA LEU A 234 -13.36 -18.86 5.96
C LEU A 234 -14.06 -17.67 6.63
N LEU A 235 -13.55 -16.46 6.43
CA LEU A 235 -14.08 -15.23 7.02
C LEU A 235 -15.17 -14.57 6.18
N ALA A 236 -15.32 -14.97 4.91
CA ALA A 236 -16.23 -14.39 3.92
C ALA A 236 -17.72 -14.71 4.16
N CYS A 237 -18.23 -14.39 5.34
CA CYS A 237 -19.61 -14.68 5.73
C CYS A 237 -20.64 -13.65 5.20
N TRP A 238 -20.19 -12.59 4.52
CA TRP A 238 -21.07 -11.60 3.88
C TRP A 238 -21.23 -11.88 2.39
N THR A 239 -22.22 -11.23 1.78
CA THR A 239 -22.59 -11.40 0.37
C THR A 239 -21.62 -10.67 -0.58
N ALA A 240 -20.36 -11.09 -0.63
CA ALA A 240 -19.33 -10.49 -1.51
C ALA A 240 -19.74 -10.46 -3.00
N TRP A 241 -20.56 -11.42 -3.44
CA TRP A 241 -21.15 -11.45 -4.77
C TRP A 241 -22.08 -10.25 -5.06
N ARG A 242 -22.71 -9.64 -4.04
CA ARG A 242 -23.51 -8.41 -4.23
C ARG A 242 -22.61 -7.24 -4.57
N SER A 243 -21.52 -7.05 -3.83
CA SER A 243 -20.52 -6.03 -4.15
C SER A 243 -19.97 -6.20 -5.58
N TRP A 244 -19.81 -7.44 -6.03
CA TRP A 244 -19.43 -7.72 -7.42
C TRP A 244 -20.52 -7.35 -8.44
N GLN A 245 -21.79 -7.64 -8.14
CA GLN A 245 -22.92 -7.24 -9.00
C GLN A 245 -23.10 -5.73 -9.06
N ASP A 246 -22.99 -5.02 -7.94
CA ASP A 246 -23.13 -3.56 -7.88
C ASP A 246 -22.09 -2.82 -8.74
N VAL A 247 -20.88 -3.40 -8.86
CA VAL A 247 -19.79 -2.82 -9.66
C VAL A 247 -19.81 -3.32 -11.11
N SER A 248 -20.34 -4.51 -11.39
CA SER A 248 -20.40 -5.06 -12.75
C SER A 248 -21.68 -4.71 -13.52
N GLY A 249 -22.76 -4.35 -12.81
CA GLY A 249 -24.07 -4.01 -13.36
C GLY A 249 -24.88 -5.19 -13.90
N VAL A 250 -24.44 -6.43 -13.67
CA VAL A 250 -25.14 -7.64 -14.12
C VAL A 250 -25.97 -8.24 -12.98
N CYS A 251 -27.28 -7.96 -12.99
CA CYS A 251 -28.24 -8.59 -12.08
C CYS A 251 -28.79 -9.89 -12.68
N GLU A 252 -29.12 -10.87 -11.83
CA GLU A 252 -29.78 -12.09 -12.29
C GLU A 252 -31.24 -11.80 -12.71
N PRO A 253 -31.70 -12.34 -13.85
CA PRO A 253 -33.10 -12.22 -14.24
C PRO A 253 -33.99 -12.97 -13.23
N GLY A 254 -34.84 -12.22 -12.51
CA GLY A 254 -35.79 -12.77 -11.53
C GLY A 254 -35.35 -12.70 -10.07
N GLY A 255 -34.19 -12.11 -9.75
CA GLY A 255 -33.88 -11.71 -8.38
C GLY A 255 -34.86 -10.63 -7.90
N PRO A 256 -35.17 -10.53 -6.59
CA PRO A 256 -35.89 -9.36 -6.08
C PRO A 256 -35.13 -8.11 -6.57
N PRO A 257 -35.82 -7.04 -7.04
CA PRO A 257 -35.14 -5.79 -7.34
C PRO A 257 -34.27 -5.46 -6.14
N THR A 258 -32.99 -5.14 -6.39
CA THR A 258 -31.99 -4.74 -5.38
C THR A 258 -32.74 -3.97 -4.31
N SER A 259 -32.85 -4.58 -3.13
CA SER A 259 -33.95 -4.34 -2.20
C SER A 259 -34.36 -2.87 -2.15
N LEU A 260 -35.64 -2.58 -2.42
CA LEU A 260 -36.28 -1.26 -2.23
C LEU A 260 -36.20 -0.72 -0.79
N THR A 261 -35.50 -1.41 0.11
CA THR A 261 -35.01 -0.86 1.37
C THR A 261 -33.62 -0.28 1.13
N PRO A 262 -33.46 1.06 1.11
CA PRO A 262 -32.15 1.65 1.30
C PRO A 262 -31.64 1.10 2.63
N LEU A 263 -30.56 0.32 2.61
CA LEU A 263 -29.80 0.09 3.83
C LEU A 263 -29.23 1.46 4.20
N GLU A 264 -29.90 2.14 5.12
CA GLU A 264 -29.51 3.46 5.59
C GLU A 264 -28.01 3.42 5.93
N LYS A 265 -27.23 4.28 5.24
CA LYS A 265 -25.77 4.48 5.46
C LYS A 265 -24.82 3.43 4.88
N GLU A 266 -25.17 2.68 3.83
CA GLU A 266 -24.14 1.96 3.06
C GLU A 266 -23.15 2.89 2.38
N VAL A 267 -21.90 2.43 2.19
CA VAL A 267 -20.87 3.15 1.44
C VAL A 267 -21.21 3.13 -0.06
N PRO A 268 -21.40 4.32 -0.70
CA PRO A 268 -21.64 4.42 -2.13
C PRO A 268 -20.52 3.79 -2.95
N ILE A 269 -20.85 3.20 -4.10
CA ILE A 269 -19.88 2.53 -4.98
C ILE A 269 -18.72 3.46 -5.38
N LEU A 270 -19.01 4.74 -5.68
CA LEU A 270 -17.99 5.75 -5.99
C LEU A 270 -16.99 6.01 -4.86
N LEU A 271 -17.25 5.57 -3.63
CA LEU A 271 -16.31 5.67 -2.51
C LEU A 271 -15.59 4.37 -2.16
N ARG A 272 -15.85 3.25 -2.86
CA ARG A 272 -15.17 1.97 -2.59
C ARG A 272 -13.81 1.92 -3.27
N ASP A 273 -12.78 1.42 -2.57
CA ASP A 273 -11.40 1.39 -3.06
C ASP A 273 -11.20 0.27 -4.10
N PRO A 274 -10.92 0.57 -5.39
CA PRO A 274 -10.77 -0.46 -6.42
C PRO A 274 -9.61 -1.42 -6.17
N SER A 275 -8.51 -0.96 -5.54
CA SER A 275 -7.37 -1.81 -5.21
C SER A 275 -7.71 -2.76 -4.06
N ALA A 276 -8.49 -2.29 -3.08
CA ALA A 276 -9.01 -3.14 -2.02
C ALA A 276 -9.98 -4.19 -2.58
N LEU A 277 -10.93 -3.79 -3.42
CA LEU A 277 -11.88 -4.71 -4.06
C LEU A 277 -11.16 -5.77 -4.90
N LEU A 278 -10.10 -5.38 -5.65
CA LEU A 278 -9.28 -6.31 -6.40
C LEU A 278 -8.66 -7.38 -5.49
N THR A 279 -7.97 -6.98 -4.42
CA THR A 279 -7.34 -7.95 -3.52
C THR A 279 -8.38 -8.84 -2.84
N GLN A 280 -9.52 -8.28 -2.43
CA GLN A 280 -10.61 -9.04 -1.83
C GLN A 280 -11.17 -10.08 -2.80
N PHE A 281 -11.55 -9.70 -4.03
CA PHE A 281 -12.11 -10.65 -5.01
C PHE A 281 -11.10 -11.75 -5.36
N ILE A 282 -9.82 -11.42 -5.55
CA ILE A 282 -8.79 -12.42 -5.85
C ILE A 282 -8.61 -13.42 -4.70
N LEU A 283 -8.72 -12.98 -3.43
CA LEU A 283 -8.64 -13.89 -2.27
C LEU A 283 -9.89 -14.77 -2.10
N LEU A 284 -11.03 -14.36 -2.64
CA LEU A 284 -12.30 -15.10 -2.56
C LEU A 284 -12.54 -16.02 -3.75
N LEU A 285 -12.00 -15.67 -4.91
CA LEU A 285 -12.06 -16.51 -6.11
C LEU A 285 -11.14 -17.74 -5.98
N PRO A 286 -11.38 -18.79 -6.79
CA PRO A 286 -10.48 -19.93 -6.86
C PRO A 286 -9.04 -19.50 -7.16
N LEU A 287 -8.06 -20.05 -6.43
CA LEU A 287 -6.65 -19.65 -6.56
C LEU A 287 -6.05 -19.91 -7.95
N HIS A 288 -6.54 -20.93 -8.66
CA HIS A 288 -6.11 -21.29 -10.02
C HIS A 288 -7.08 -20.76 -11.08
N LEU A 289 -7.47 -19.50 -10.93
CA LEU A 289 -8.37 -18.83 -11.85
C LEU A 289 -7.67 -18.58 -13.19
N ASP A 290 -8.32 -18.92 -14.30
CA ASP A 290 -7.82 -18.57 -15.63
C ASP A 290 -7.63 -17.04 -15.77
N GLN A 291 -6.58 -16.66 -16.50
CA GLN A 291 -6.18 -15.27 -16.69
C GLN A 291 -7.29 -14.39 -17.29
N THR A 292 -8.21 -14.97 -18.07
CA THR A 292 -9.35 -14.24 -18.65
C THR A 292 -10.34 -13.76 -17.59
N TYR A 293 -10.61 -14.55 -16.56
CA TYR A 293 -11.45 -14.12 -15.44
C TYR A 293 -10.74 -13.07 -14.57
N PHE A 294 -9.44 -13.22 -14.31
CA PHE A 294 -8.66 -12.17 -13.64
C PHE A 294 -8.76 -10.85 -14.40
N SER A 295 -8.53 -10.89 -15.71
CA SER A 295 -8.61 -9.70 -16.57
C SER A 295 -10.02 -9.11 -16.56
N SER A 296 -11.07 -9.93 -16.44
CA SER A 296 -12.46 -9.47 -16.29
C SER A 296 -12.71 -8.74 -14.97
N VAL A 297 -12.12 -9.19 -13.87
CA VAL A 297 -12.16 -8.47 -12.58
C VAL A 297 -11.48 -7.10 -12.73
N VAL A 298 -10.30 -7.05 -13.34
CA VAL A 298 -9.58 -5.78 -13.56
C VAL A 298 -10.36 -4.84 -14.47
N LYS A 299 -11.01 -5.35 -15.53
CA LYS A 299 -11.88 -4.58 -16.44
C LYS A 299 -13.03 -3.88 -15.71
N VAL A 300 -13.77 -4.64 -14.91
CA VAL A 300 -14.91 -4.12 -14.14
C VAL A 300 -14.45 -3.06 -13.14
N LEU A 301 -13.36 -3.31 -12.41
CA LEU A 301 -12.81 -2.38 -11.42
C LEU A 301 -12.16 -1.13 -12.05
N TYR A 302 -11.61 -1.25 -13.26
CA TYR A 302 -11.09 -0.12 -14.01
C TYR A 302 -12.19 0.88 -14.37
N ASN A 303 -13.39 0.41 -14.75
CA ASN A 303 -14.53 1.30 -14.99
C ASN A 303 -14.85 2.12 -13.76
N LEU A 304 -14.94 1.48 -12.58
CA LEU A 304 -15.17 2.18 -11.33
C LEU A 304 -14.11 3.26 -11.09
N LEU A 305 -12.83 2.88 -11.14
CA LEU A 305 -11.70 3.78 -10.93
C LEU A 305 -11.75 5.00 -11.88
N TYR A 306 -12.00 4.76 -13.17
CA TYR A 306 -12.09 5.81 -14.17
C TYR A 306 -13.16 6.84 -13.80
N PHE A 307 -14.36 6.39 -13.43
CA PHE A 307 -15.45 7.29 -13.02
C PHE A 307 -15.17 7.98 -11.68
N GLN A 308 -14.51 7.32 -10.71
CA GLN A 308 -14.10 7.98 -9.48
C GLN A 308 -13.12 9.14 -9.74
N VAL A 309 -12.16 8.93 -10.64
CA VAL A 309 -11.21 9.97 -11.04
C VAL A 309 -11.94 11.12 -11.75
N LEU A 310 -12.86 10.84 -12.67
CA LEU A 310 -13.63 11.90 -13.34
C LEU A 310 -14.50 12.69 -12.37
N VAL A 311 -15.16 12.03 -11.41
CA VAL A 311 -15.95 12.68 -10.37
C VAL A 311 -15.07 13.60 -9.52
N GLN A 312 -13.91 13.12 -9.06
CA GLN A 312 -12.93 13.94 -8.34
C GLN A 312 -12.49 15.15 -9.18
N LEU A 313 -12.18 14.98 -10.46
CA LEU A 313 -11.76 16.09 -11.32
C LEU A 313 -12.90 17.10 -11.54
N SER A 314 -14.15 16.64 -11.69
CA SER A 314 -15.32 17.52 -11.81
C SER A 314 -15.52 18.42 -10.57
N CYS A 315 -15.13 17.93 -9.39
CA CYS A 315 -15.15 18.66 -8.13
C CYS A 315 -14.05 19.74 -8.02
N HIS A 316 -13.04 19.73 -8.88
CA HIS A 316 -11.99 20.75 -8.96
C HIS A 316 -12.24 21.77 -10.08
N MET A 317 -13.19 21.49 -10.98
CA MET A 317 -13.52 22.38 -12.09
C MET A 317 -14.32 23.61 -11.63
N ALA A 318 -14.19 24.71 -12.36
CA ALA A 318 -15.08 25.87 -12.21
C ALA A 318 -16.45 25.61 -12.87
N GLU A 319 -17.47 26.41 -12.53
CA GLU A 319 -18.82 26.25 -13.10
C GLU A 319 -18.87 26.47 -14.61
N SER A 320 -18.05 27.40 -15.13
CA SER A 320 -17.90 27.64 -16.57
C SER A 320 -17.35 26.41 -17.31
N GLU A 321 -16.44 25.67 -16.68
CA GLU A 321 -15.87 24.44 -17.23
C GLU A 321 -16.88 23.30 -17.19
N ARG A 322 -17.60 23.10 -16.08
CA ARG A 322 -18.68 22.10 -15.99
C ARG A 322 -19.77 22.35 -17.04
N SER A 323 -20.16 23.61 -17.21
CA SER A 323 -21.15 24.01 -18.21
C SER A 323 -20.71 23.69 -19.65
N HIS A 324 -19.41 23.67 -19.95
CA HIS A 324 -18.90 23.25 -21.25
C HIS A 324 -19.18 21.77 -21.54
N TRP A 325 -18.94 20.90 -20.55
CA TRP A 325 -19.16 19.46 -20.66
C TRP A 325 -20.63 19.08 -20.72
N ARG A 326 -21.50 19.85 -20.05
CA ARG A 326 -22.98 19.65 -20.04
C ARG A 326 -23.58 19.54 -21.45
N ASN A 327 -23.02 20.26 -22.41
CA ASN A 327 -23.54 20.34 -23.78
C ASN A 327 -23.00 19.24 -24.73
N LYS A 328 -22.25 18.26 -24.22
CA LYS A 328 -21.68 17.17 -25.02
C LYS A 328 -22.62 15.96 -25.09
N VAL A 329 -22.30 15.02 -25.99
CA VAL A 329 -23.10 13.81 -26.24
C VAL A 329 -23.11 12.93 -25.00
N ALA A 330 -24.28 12.46 -24.58
CA ALA A 330 -24.40 11.52 -23.47
C ALA A 330 -23.89 10.12 -23.86
N GLY A 331 -23.24 9.44 -22.91
CA GLY A 331 -22.68 8.10 -23.10
C GLY A 331 -21.51 7.85 -22.15
N VAL A 332 -20.87 6.68 -22.28
CA VAL A 332 -19.84 6.21 -21.35
C VAL A 332 -18.47 5.96 -22.00
N ASP A 333 -18.41 5.82 -23.33
CA ASP A 333 -17.24 5.27 -24.02
C ASP A 333 -16.19 6.32 -24.45
N SER A 334 -16.40 7.58 -24.09
CA SER A 334 -15.45 8.67 -24.36
C SER A 334 -15.33 9.59 -23.16
N LEU A 335 -14.21 10.31 -23.07
CA LEU A 335 -13.99 11.29 -22.01
C LEU A 335 -15.09 12.36 -21.99
N GLU A 336 -15.44 12.88 -23.17
CA GLU A 336 -16.50 13.88 -23.33
C GLU A 336 -17.84 13.38 -22.81
N ALA A 337 -18.22 12.16 -23.20
CA ALA A 337 -19.52 11.60 -22.85
C ALA A 337 -19.60 11.23 -21.36
N ALA A 338 -18.55 10.61 -20.84
CA ALA A 338 -18.45 10.23 -19.43
C ALA A 338 -18.48 11.46 -18.51
N MET A 339 -17.75 12.52 -18.87
CA MET A 339 -17.76 13.78 -18.11
C MET A 339 -19.13 14.46 -18.16
N ALA A 340 -19.76 14.52 -19.33
CA ALA A 340 -21.10 15.11 -19.48
C ALA A 340 -22.14 14.42 -18.58
N MET A 341 -22.10 13.09 -18.54
CA MET A 341 -22.99 12.29 -17.71
C MET A 341 -22.74 12.49 -16.21
N ILE A 342 -21.49 12.48 -15.74
CA ILE A 342 -21.17 12.75 -14.33
C ILE A 342 -21.68 14.13 -13.91
N VAL A 343 -21.38 15.15 -14.69
CA VAL A 343 -21.79 16.52 -14.38
C VAL A 343 -23.32 16.61 -14.32
N HIS A 344 -24.02 16.00 -15.27
CA HIS A 344 -25.48 16.00 -15.32
C HIS A 344 -26.12 15.38 -14.07
N HIS A 345 -25.64 14.20 -13.62
CA HIS A 345 -26.22 13.51 -12.47
C HIS A 345 -25.83 14.17 -11.14
N LEU A 346 -24.59 14.61 -10.97
CA LEU A 346 -24.10 15.15 -9.70
C LEU A 346 -24.47 16.61 -9.46
N GLU A 347 -24.79 17.38 -10.49
CA GLU A 347 -25.29 18.76 -10.33
C GLU A 347 -26.56 18.83 -9.48
N GLN A 348 -27.39 17.79 -9.52
CA GLN A 348 -28.62 17.67 -8.73
C GLN A 348 -28.34 17.44 -7.23
N SER A 349 -27.12 17.07 -6.85
CA SER A 349 -26.75 16.62 -5.50
C SER A 349 -26.19 17.71 -4.58
N GLN A 350 -26.27 18.98 -4.99
CA GLN A 350 -25.63 20.14 -4.34
C GLN A 350 -24.10 20.07 -4.22
N LEU A 351 -23.44 19.00 -4.66
CA LEU A 351 -22.00 18.75 -4.50
C LEU A 351 -21.11 19.91 -4.94
N TYR A 352 -21.51 20.65 -5.98
CA TYR A 352 -20.73 21.75 -6.56
C TYR A 352 -20.95 23.13 -5.90
N GLN A 353 -21.86 23.26 -4.92
CA GLN A 353 -22.29 24.58 -4.41
C GLN A 353 -21.44 25.16 -3.27
N LEU A 354 -20.51 24.41 -2.67
CA LEU A 354 -19.82 24.78 -1.42
C LEU A 354 -18.75 25.88 -1.51
N TYR A 355 -18.23 26.17 -2.70
CA TYR A 355 -17.08 27.09 -2.88
C TYR A 355 -17.28 28.02 -4.09
N MET A 356 -18.44 28.66 -4.17
CA MET A 356 -18.63 29.82 -5.03
C MET A 356 -17.91 31.04 -4.42
N GLU A 357 -16.58 30.96 -4.23
CA GLU A 357 -15.74 32.14 -4.00
C GLU A 357 -15.14 32.57 -5.34
N GLU A 358 -15.09 33.89 -5.53
CA GLU A 358 -14.90 34.61 -6.78
C GLU A 358 -13.51 34.38 -7.41
N ASP A 359 -13.34 33.33 -8.22
CA ASP A 359 -12.16 33.25 -9.08
C ASP A 359 -12.39 34.06 -10.38
N GLU A 360 -11.66 35.18 -10.47
CA GLU A 360 -11.58 36.02 -11.66
C GLU A 360 -11.28 35.17 -12.91
N ALA A 361 -11.99 35.52 -13.99
CA ALA A 361 -11.95 34.85 -15.28
C ALA A 361 -10.51 34.74 -15.85
N SER A 362 -9.87 33.59 -15.65
CA SER A 362 -8.74 33.18 -16.48
C SER A 362 -9.28 32.65 -17.83
N ASN A 363 -9.45 33.58 -18.77
CA ASN A 363 -9.83 33.33 -20.16
C ASN A 363 -8.75 32.52 -20.92
N SER A 364 -8.77 31.20 -20.79
CA SER A 364 -8.05 30.30 -21.72
C SER A 364 -9.01 29.31 -22.39
N LEU A 365 -8.99 29.29 -23.73
CA LEU A 365 -9.90 28.51 -24.59
C LEU A 365 -9.74 26.97 -24.41
N PRO A 366 -10.74 26.14 -24.80
CA PRO A 366 -10.90 24.77 -24.31
C PRO A 366 -10.14 23.65 -25.07
N SER A 367 -9.48 23.93 -26.21
CA SER A 367 -9.01 22.85 -27.10
C SER A 367 -7.83 22.03 -26.55
N THR A 368 -7.03 22.58 -25.64
CA THR A 368 -5.92 21.89 -24.97
C THR A 368 -6.38 21.11 -23.73
N LYS A 369 -7.54 21.47 -23.14
CA LYS A 369 -8.02 20.90 -21.88
C LYS A 369 -8.34 19.40 -21.95
N GLY A 370 -8.89 18.91 -23.08
CA GLY A 370 -9.28 17.49 -23.19
C GLY A 370 -8.10 16.51 -23.12
N LYS A 371 -6.99 16.83 -23.80
CA LYS A 371 -5.78 15.99 -23.76
C LYS A 371 -5.06 16.08 -22.42
N ASP A 372 -4.98 17.27 -21.85
CA ASP A 372 -4.35 17.47 -20.53
C ASP A 372 -5.15 16.75 -19.43
N LEU A 373 -6.48 16.79 -19.52
CA LEU A 373 -7.38 16.07 -18.63
C LEU A 373 -7.19 14.55 -18.77
N ASP A 374 -7.10 14.02 -19.99
CA ASP A 374 -6.84 12.59 -20.20
C ASP A 374 -5.49 12.16 -19.59
N ILE A 375 -4.42 12.94 -19.77
CA ILE A 375 -3.12 12.67 -19.13
C ILE A 375 -3.26 12.64 -17.60
N GLN A 376 -4.05 13.56 -17.03
CA GLN A 376 -4.32 13.58 -15.60
C GLN A 376 -5.10 12.34 -15.15
N VAL A 377 -6.11 11.90 -15.92
CA VAL A 377 -6.85 10.66 -15.66
C VAL A 377 -5.92 9.46 -15.69
N GLN A 378 -5.09 9.33 -16.73
CA GLN A 378 -4.10 8.27 -16.85
C GLN A 378 -3.17 8.22 -15.63
N ARG A 379 -2.67 9.38 -15.19
CA ARG A 379 -1.78 9.49 -14.02
C ARG A 379 -2.47 9.02 -12.74
N LEU A 380 -3.73 9.41 -12.52
CA LEU A 380 -4.48 9.06 -11.31
C LEU A 380 -4.93 7.59 -11.30
N CYS A 381 -5.16 6.97 -12.47
CA CYS A 381 -5.47 5.55 -12.58
C CYS A 381 -4.24 4.63 -12.46
N LEU A 382 -3.03 5.16 -12.68
CA LEU A 382 -1.80 4.38 -12.77
C LEU A 382 -1.45 3.55 -11.53
N PRO A 383 -1.65 4.02 -10.28
CA PRO A 383 -1.38 3.23 -9.08
C PRO A 383 -2.13 1.88 -9.06
N PHE A 384 -3.42 1.87 -9.41
CA PHE A 384 -4.22 0.64 -9.50
C PHE A 384 -3.67 -0.30 -10.58
N LEU A 385 -3.36 0.21 -11.77
CA LEU A 385 -2.82 -0.59 -12.87
C LEU A 385 -1.49 -1.25 -12.52
N ARG A 386 -0.63 -0.56 -11.75
CA ARG A 386 0.64 -1.12 -11.26
C ARG A 386 0.39 -2.31 -10.33
N ILE A 387 -0.52 -2.18 -9.38
CA ILE A 387 -0.87 -3.27 -8.45
C ILE A 387 -1.52 -4.44 -9.16
N ALA A 388 -2.47 -4.19 -10.07
CA ALA A 388 -3.07 -5.22 -10.91
C ALA A 388 -2.01 -5.95 -11.77
N SER A 389 -1.05 -5.21 -12.32
CA SER A 389 0.03 -5.81 -13.13
C SER A 389 0.98 -6.67 -12.31
N LEU A 390 1.31 -6.25 -11.08
CA LEU A 390 2.08 -7.08 -10.14
C LEU A 390 1.33 -8.34 -9.75
N LEU A 391 0.03 -8.26 -9.48
CA LEU A 391 -0.81 -9.43 -9.22
C LEU A 391 -0.79 -10.41 -10.40
N ARG A 392 -0.99 -9.91 -11.63
CA ARG A 392 -0.91 -10.74 -12.84
C ARG A 392 0.46 -11.41 -12.98
N HIS A 393 1.54 -10.64 -12.78
CA HIS A 393 2.92 -11.14 -12.82
C HIS A 393 3.12 -12.33 -11.87
N HIS A 394 2.69 -12.19 -10.61
CA HIS A 394 2.88 -13.24 -9.60
C HIS A 394 1.95 -14.43 -9.81
N LEU A 395 0.65 -14.20 -10.06
CA LEU A 395 -0.34 -15.28 -10.17
C LEU A 395 -0.11 -16.18 -11.39
N TYR A 396 0.41 -15.63 -12.49
CA TYR A 396 0.56 -16.33 -13.76
C TYR A 396 2.02 -16.55 -14.19
N ASP A 397 2.99 -16.17 -13.35
CA ASP A 397 4.43 -16.25 -13.65
C ASP A 397 4.81 -15.62 -15.01
N GLN A 398 4.14 -14.52 -15.36
CA GLN A 398 4.34 -13.80 -16.62
C GLN A 398 5.30 -12.64 -16.43
N PRO A 399 6.30 -12.43 -17.30
CA PRO A 399 7.19 -11.29 -17.18
C PRO A 399 6.43 -9.98 -17.32
N LEU A 400 6.78 -9.00 -16.48
CA LEU A 400 6.25 -7.65 -16.60
C LEU A 400 6.63 -7.03 -17.97
N PRO A 401 5.78 -6.15 -18.52
CA PRO A 401 6.05 -5.54 -19.81
C PRO A 401 7.26 -4.62 -19.74
N GLU A 402 8.03 -4.54 -20.83
CA GLU A 402 9.09 -3.54 -20.97
C GLU A 402 8.48 -2.15 -21.16
N VAL A 403 8.77 -1.26 -20.20
CA VAL A 403 8.26 0.11 -20.18
C VAL A 403 9.44 1.07 -20.20
N SER A 404 9.78 1.57 -21.39
CA SER A 404 10.97 2.39 -21.58
C SER A 404 10.83 3.83 -21.07
N THR A 405 9.59 4.35 -21.02
CA THR A 405 9.31 5.74 -20.61
C THR A 405 8.10 5.83 -19.68
N PRO A 406 8.10 6.79 -18.72
CA PRO A 406 6.94 7.02 -17.85
C PRO A 406 5.65 7.31 -18.60
N GLN A 407 5.73 8.00 -19.74
CA GLN A 407 4.57 8.35 -20.57
C GLN A 407 3.94 7.12 -21.22
N SER A 408 4.74 6.09 -21.52
CA SER A 408 4.26 4.83 -22.09
C SER A 408 3.71 3.85 -21.06
N GLU A 409 3.95 4.08 -19.76
CA GLU A 409 3.63 3.13 -18.69
C GLU A 409 2.14 2.79 -18.69
N PHE A 410 1.26 3.80 -18.69
CA PHE A 410 -0.18 3.59 -18.66
C PHE A 410 -0.66 2.66 -19.79
N VAL A 411 -0.31 2.99 -21.03
CA VAL A 411 -0.71 2.25 -22.23
C VAL A 411 -0.18 0.82 -22.19
N ARG A 412 1.08 0.63 -21.80
CA ARG A 412 1.72 -0.69 -21.70
C ARG A 412 1.05 -1.56 -20.66
N LEU A 413 0.69 -1.01 -19.50
CA LEU A 413 -0.01 -1.74 -18.46
C LEU A 413 -1.46 -2.08 -18.87
N VAL A 414 -2.15 -1.18 -19.57
CA VAL A 414 -3.49 -1.45 -20.13
C VAL A 414 -3.48 -2.67 -21.07
N TYR A 415 -2.51 -2.73 -21.99
CA TYR A 415 -2.34 -3.88 -22.88
C TYR A 415 -1.92 -5.15 -22.12
N TYR A 416 -0.97 -5.01 -21.18
CA TYR A 416 -0.53 -6.12 -20.34
C TYR A 416 -1.64 -6.67 -19.44
N LEU A 417 -2.68 -5.88 -19.13
CA LEU A 417 -3.84 -6.32 -18.35
C LEU A 417 -5.03 -6.74 -19.25
N GLU A 418 -4.86 -6.74 -20.57
CA GLU A 418 -5.89 -7.09 -21.55
C GLU A 418 -7.18 -6.28 -21.43
N LEU A 419 -7.09 -5.06 -20.89
CA LEU A 419 -8.20 -4.09 -20.90
C LEU A 419 -8.52 -3.66 -22.34
N VAL A 420 -7.50 -3.67 -23.20
CA VAL A 420 -7.59 -3.45 -24.63
C VAL A 420 -6.86 -4.58 -25.33
N THR A 421 -7.52 -5.25 -26.29
CA THR A 421 -6.93 -6.35 -27.06
C THR A 421 -6.60 -5.95 -28.50
N GLU A 422 -7.25 -4.92 -29.03
CA GLU A 422 -7.00 -4.43 -30.38
C GLU A 422 -5.81 -3.46 -30.43
N GLY A 423 -4.93 -3.65 -31.42
CA GLY A 423 -3.79 -2.76 -31.65
C GLY A 423 -4.26 -1.38 -32.10
N MET A 424 -3.90 -0.34 -31.34
CA MET A 424 -4.26 1.04 -31.65
C MET A 424 -3.02 1.93 -31.82
N ASP A 425 -3.18 2.96 -32.65
CA ASP A 425 -2.18 4.02 -32.78
C ASP A 425 -2.04 4.76 -31.43
N TRP A 426 -0.80 4.82 -30.92
CA TRP A 426 -0.47 5.45 -29.64
C TRP A 426 -0.91 6.91 -29.58
N LYS A 427 -0.98 7.62 -30.72
CA LYS A 427 -1.44 9.01 -30.77
C LYS A 427 -2.93 9.20 -30.53
N ARG A 428 -3.72 8.12 -30.66
CA ARG A 428 -5.18 8.12 -30.50
C ARG A 428 -5.62 7.48 -29.19
N PHE A 429 -4.69 6.87 -28.47
CA PHE A 429 -4.96 6.17 -27.22
C PHE A 429 -5.31 7.18 -26.12
N ASN A 430 -6.42 6.92 -25.41
CA ASN A 430 -6.89 7.69 -24.26
C ASN A 430 -7.40 6.73 -23.17
N ALA A 431 -7.60 7.23 -21.95
CA ALA A 431 -7.99 6.40 -20.82
C ALA A 431 -9.37 5.73 -21.00
N ALA A 432 -10.32 6.39 -21.65
CA ALA A 432 -11.68 5.85 -21.86
C ALA A 432 -11.70 4.57 -22.71
N VAL A 433 -10.70 4.38 -23.58
CA VAL A 433 -10.58 3.20 -24.45
C VAL A 433 -10.43 1.89 -23.64
N ALA A 434 -9.95 1.98 -22.40
CA ALA A 434 -9.83 0.82 -21.52
C ALA A 434 -11.14 0.46 -20.79
N LEU A 435 -12.23 1.20 -21.00
CA LEU A 435 -13.55 0.89 -20.43
C LEU A 435 -14.15 -0.35 -21.08
N ASN A 436 -14.73 -1.23 -20.26
CA ASN A 436 -15.24 -2.53 -20.69
C ASN A 436 -16.57 -2.86 -19.98
N TRP A 437 -17.68 -2.91 -20.68
CA TRP A 437 -19.01 -3.06 -20.08
C TRP A 437 -19.57 -4.48 -20.19
N ALA A 438 -20.07 -5.01 -19.08
CA ALA A 438 -20.78 -6.30 -19.03
C ALA A 438 -22.30 -6.16 -19.27
N GLY A 439 -22.82 -4.93 -19.24
CA GLY A 439 -24.22 -4.60 -19.46
C GLY A 439 -24.34 -3.17 -19.98
N ASP A 440 -25.45 -2.49 -19.68
CA ASP A 440 -25.59 -1.07 -20.01
C ASP A 440 -24.78 -0.20 -19.04
N GLY A 441 -23.63 0.28 -19.52
CA GLY A 441 -22.75 1.15 -18.74
C GLY A 441 -23.38 2.48 -18.34
N SER A 442 -24.28 3.03 -19.14
CA SER A 442 -24.88 4.34 -18.85
C SER A 442 -25.82 4.23 -17.64
N THR A 443 -26.67 3.20 -17.62
CA THR A 443 -27.54 2.91 -16.48
C THR A 443 -26.73 2.57 -15.22
N LEU A 444 -25.64 1.82 -15.36
CA LEU A 444 -24.76 1.48 -14.24
C LEU A 444 -24.13 2.72 -13.61
N VAL A 445 -23.52 3.59 -14.41
CA VAL A 445 -22.88 4.81 -13.91
C VAL A 445 -23.92 5.79 -13.33
N ALA A 446 -25.10 5.91 -13.94
CA ALA A 446 -26.19 6.69 -13.40
C ALA A 446 -26.55 6.21 -11.97
N SER A 447 -26.68 4.89 -11.77
CA SER A 447 -26.97 4.32 -10.45
C SER A 447 -25.88 4.64 -9.41
N TRP A 448 -24.61 4.63 -9.80
CA TRP A 448 -23.50 5.01 -8.90
C TRP A 448 -23.57 6.49 -8.51
N CYS A 449 -23.88 7.36 -9.47
CA CYS A 449 -24.04 8.79 -9.23
C CYS A 449 -25.25 9.08 -8.36
N GLU A 450 -26.37 8.39 -8.56
CA GLU A 450 -27.59 8.51 -7.75
C GLU A 450 -27.36 8.08 -6.29
N GLN A 451 -26.73 6.93 -6.07
CA GLN A 451 -26.36 6.48 -4.72
C GLN A 451 -25.48 7.51 -4.00
N TYR A 452 -24.51 8.07 -4.71
CA TYR A 452 -23.64 9.10 -4.17
C TYR A 452 -24.37 10.43 -3.94
N ALA A 453 -25.27 10.82 -4.84
CA ALA A 453 -26.07 12.03 -4.73
C ALA A 453 -26.95 12.03 -3.47
N VAL A 454 -27.51 10.87 -3.10
CA VAL A 454 -28.25 10.71 -1.83
C VAL A 454 -27.37 11.02 -0.62
N PHE A 455 -26.11 10.56 -0.61
CA PHE A 455 -25.17 10.89 0.46
C PHE A 455 -24.78 12.37 0.44
N ALA A 456 -24.49 12.94 -0.72
CA ALA A 456 -24.14 14.34 -0.88
C ALA A 456 -25.25 15.29 -0.43
N TYR A 457 -26.52 14.96 -0.70
CA TYR A 457 -27.67 15.72 -0.22
C TYR A 457 -27.74 15.76 1.32
N ASN A 458 -27.42 14.64 1.98
CA ASN A 458 -27.47 14.53 3.44
C ASN A 458 -26.24 15.13 4.14
N SER A 459 -25.08 15.18 3.49
CA SER A 459 -23.81 15.59 4.10
C SER A 459 -22.84 16.18 3.06
N GLN A 460 -23.23 17.31 2.47
CA GLN A 460 -22.55 17.97 1.36
C GLN A 460 -21.04 18.18 1.59
N VAL A 461 -20.65 18.71 2.75
CA VAL A 461 -19.23 18.99 3.09
C VAL A 461 -18.44 17.69 3.19
N ALA A 462 -18.99 16.69 3.87
CA ALA A 462 -18.32 15.40 4.02
C ALA A 462 -18.19 14.69 2.67
N ALA A 463 -19.25 14.69 1.87
CA ALA A 463 -19.26 14.15 0.52
C ALA A 463 -18.14 14.75 -0.33
N ARG A 464 -18.08 16.08 -0.42
CA ARG A 464 -17.01 16.76 -1.14
C ARG A 464 -15.61 16.36 -0.65
N ASN A 465 -15.40 16.32 0.66
CA ASN A 465 -14.09 15.96 1.25
C ASN A 465 -13.65 14.53 0.90
N PHE A 466 -14.59 13.57 0.79
CA PHE A 466 -14.25 12.22 0.38
C PHE A 466 -13.71 12.16 -1.06
N LEU A 467 -14.29 12.96 -1.98
CA LEU A 467 -13.96 12.94 -3.41
C LEU A 467 -12.71 13.74 -3.76
N VAL A 468 -12.56 14.97 -3.23
CA VAL A 468 -11.47 15.89 -3.60
C VAL A 468 -10.10 15.25 -3.43
N ASP A 469 -9.93 14.53 -2.32
CA ASP A 469 -8.67 13.89 -1.95
C ASP A 469 -8.65 12.39 -2.25
N GLN A 470 -9.61 11.86 -3.03
CA GLN A 470 -9.79 10.41 -3.20
C GLN A 470 -8.58 9.73 -3.83
N HIS A 471 -8.05 10.31 -4.90
CA HIS A 471 -6.84 9.87 -5.59
C HIS A 471 -5.76 10.92 -5.45
N ILE A 472 -4.81 10.68 -4.55
CA ILE A 472 -3.62 11.51 -4.34
C ILE A 472 -2.39 10.76 -4.82
N THR A 473 -1.49 11.46 -5.51
CA THR A 473 -0.18 10.92 -5.87
C THR A 473 0.79 11.11 -4.71
N TRP A 474 1.23 10.01 -4.11
CA TRP A 474 2.20 10.02 -3.02
C TRP A 474 3.63 9.84 -3.52
N HIS A 475 4.56 10.52 -2.86
CA HIS A 475 5.98 10.31 -3.11
C HIS A 475 6.47 9.01 -2.47
N GLN A 476 7.49 8.41 -3.08
CA GLN A 476 8.16 7.23 -2.53
C GLN A 476 8.75 7.52 -1.14
N PRO A 477 8.70 6.55 -0.21
CA PRO A 477 9.32 6.69 1.11
C PRO A 477 10.83 6.91 0.93
N ARG A 478 11.38 7.90 1.65
CA ARG A 478 12.79 8.27 1.63
C ARG A 478 13.22 8.83 2.98
N LEU A 479 14.51 8.72 3.28
CA LEU A 479 15.11 9.37 4.42
C LEU A 479 15.22 10.89 4.19
N LEU A 480 15.22 11.66 5.27
CA LEU A 480 15.40 13.11 5.20
C LEU A 480 16.78 13.45 4.64
N ARG A 481 16.82 14.17 3.52
CA ARG A 481 18.09 14.52 2.85
C ARG A 481 18.99 15.25 3.82
N LEU A 482 20.22 14.77 3.93
CA LEU A 482 21.23 15.33 4.82
C LEU A 482 22.03 16.43 4.10
N PRO A 483 22.45 17.51 4.80
CA PRO A 483 23.36 18.50 4.25
C PRO A 483 24.71 17.88 3.87
N GLN A 484 25.39 18.48 2.90
CA GLN A 484 26.71 17.98 2.46
C GLN A 484 27.75 18.09 3.57
N ASP A 485 27.76 19.18 4.32
CA ASP A 485 28.71 19.44 5.40
C ASP A 485 28.14 19.01 6.75
N TYR A 486 28.83 18.12 7.45
CA TYR A 486 28.40 17.63 8.77
C TYR A 486 28.32 18.77 9.81
N ASP A 487 29.19 19.77 9.67
CA ASP A 487 29.29 20.91 10.58
C ASP A 487 27.94 21.65 10.74
N LYS A 488 27.11 21.71 9.69
CA LYS A 488 25.75 22.29 9.79
C LYS A 488 24.86 21.52 10.77
N ILE A 489 24.90 20.19 10.74
CA ILE A 489 24.16 19.35 11.70
C ILE A 489 24.74 19.55 13.09
N PHE A 490 26.07 19.51 13.20
CA PHE A 490 26.74 19.63 14.49
C PHE A 490 26.40 20.96 15.16
N GLN A 491 26.56 22.10 14.47
CA GLN A 491 26.25 23.42 15.03
C GLN A 491 24.79 23.56 15.46
N TYR A 492 23.85 23.03 14.68
CA TYR A 492 22.42 23.21 14.96
C TYR A 492 21.89 22.28 16.08
N TYR A 493 22.38 21.03 16.14
CA TYR A 493 21.87 20.03 17.08
C TYR A 493 22.77 19.81 18.31
N HIS A 494 24.08 20.15 18.25
CA HIS A 494 24.97 20.00 19.39
C HIS A 494 24.50 20.87 20.55
N ARG A 495 24.45 20.26 21.76
CA ARG A 495 23.97 20.89 23.00
C ARG A 495 22.51 21.38 22.99
N ARG A 496 21.71 21.01 21.98
CA ARG A 496 20.29 21.33 21.98
C ARG A 496 19.56 20.51 23.03
N GLN A 497 18.60 21.13 23.70
CA GLN A 497 17.79 20.48 24.72
C GLN A 497 16.76 19.53 24.10
N CYS A 498 16.56 18.38 24.72
CA CYS A 498 15.48 17.47 24.36
C CYS A 498 14.13 18.14 24.60
N SER A 499 13.18 17.94 23.69
CA SER A 499 11.83 18.51 23.81
C SER A 499 10.99 17.88 24.93
N GLN A 500 11.38 16.72 25.44
CA GLN A 500 10.65 15.98 26.46
C GLN A 500 11.16 16.26 27.89
N CYS A 501 12.47 16.16 28.13
CA CYS A 501 13.06 16.39 29.46
C CYS A 501 13.74 17.76 29.64
N HIS A 502 13.89 18.54 28.57
CA HIS A 502 14.59 19.84 28.57
C HIS A 502 16.06 19.78 29.01
N SER A 503 16.64 18.59 29.24
CA SER A 503 18.06 18.41 29.43
C SER A 503 18.77 18.26 28.09
N VAL A 504 20.06 18.59 28.06
CA VAL A 504 20.94 18.34 26.90
C VAL A 504 21.33 16.86 26.91
N PRO A 505 20.92 16.06 25.89
CA PRO A 505 21.27 14.65 25.85
C PRO A 505 22.77 14.47 25.61
N ARG A 506 23.42 13.62 26.40
CA ARG A 506 24.83 13.23 26.23
C ARG A 506 25.10 12.65 24.85
N GLU A 507 24.18 11.81 24.37
CA GLU A 507 24.17 11.27 23.00
C GLU A 507 22.95 11.79 22.23
N SER A 508 23.01 13.07 21.86
CA SER A 508 22.01 13.73 21.00
C SER A 508 21.88 12.97 19.68
N SER A 509 20.73 12.36 19.43
CA SER A 509 20.50 11.46 18.28
C SER A 509 19.29 11.89 17.47
N ILE A 510 19.42 11.94 16.15
CA ILE A 510 18.38 12.46 15.24
C ILE A 510 17.77 11.31 14.45
N CYS A 511 16.44 11.16 14.50
CA CYS A 511 15.72 10.21 13.67
C CYS A 511 15.76 10.64 12.20
N LEU A 512 16.32 9.82 11.31
CA LEU A 512 16.44 10.12 9.89
C LEU A 512 15.11 10.04 9.11
N LEU A 513 14.05 9.51 9.74
CA LEU A 513 12.71 9.45 9.14
C LEU A 513 11.95 10.77 9.31
N CYS A 514 12.02 11.40 10.49
CA CYS A 514 11.18 12.55 10.85
C CYS A 514 11.94 13.77 11.42
N GLY A 515 13.25 13.66 11.61
CA GLY A 515 14.11 14.75 12.11
C GLY A 515 13.95 15.05 13.60
N THR A 516 13.25 14.19 14.35
CA THR A 516 13.11 14.34 15.81
C THR A 516 14.43 14.03 16.51
N LEU A 517 14.82 14.93 17.42
CA LEU A 517 15.94 14.72 18.35
C LEU A 517 15.45 13.86 19.52
N VAL A 518 16.13 12.75 19.80
CA VAL A 518 15.78 11.79 20.85
C VAL A 518 16.95 11.51 21.79
N CYS A 519 16.64 11.19 23.04
CA CYS A 519 17.56 10.66 24.04
C CYS A 519 17.78 9.16 23.83
N LEU A 520 18.95 8.77 23.31
CA LEU A 520 19.20 7.38 22.92
C LEU A 520 19.50 6.44 24.09
N LYS A 521 20.47 6.78 24.94
CA LYS A 521 20.99 5.93 26.03
C LYS A 521 20.75 6.48 27.44
N GLU A 522 19.79 7.40 27.57
CA GLU A 522 19.52 8.04 28.86
C GLU A 522 18.28 7.43 29.52
N ASN A 523 18.28 7.44 30.85
CA ASN A 523 17.10 7.06 31.63
C ASN A 523 16.03 8.15 31.64
N CYS A 524 16.35 9.37 31.17
CA CYS A 524 15.36 10.42 30.98
C CYS A 524 14.40 10.05 29.84
N CYS A 525 13.19 10.60 29.86
CA CYS A 525 12.17 10.38 28.82
C CYS A 525 11.71 8.92 28.67
N LYS A 526 12.03 8.04 29.62
CA LYS A 526 11.52 6.66 29.63
C LYS A 526 10.01 6.66 29.82
N GLN A 527 9.31 5.93 28.96
CA GLN A 527 7.87 5.69 29.05
C GLN A 527 7.62 4.19 29.15
N HIS A 528 6.81 3.75 30.13
CA HIS A 528 6.52 2.33 30.35
C HIS A 528 7.79 1.44 30.41
N ASN A 529 8.85 1.95 31.03
CA ASN A 529 10.17 1.30 31.13
C ASN A 529 10.93 1.11 29.81
N MET A 530 10.54 1.82 28.73
CA MET A 530 11.24 1.84 27.46
C MET A 530 11.92 3.19 27.22
N CYS A 531 13.18 3.19 26.77
CA CYS A 531 13.89 4.41 26.37
C CYS A 531 13.20 5.13 25.19
N GLU A 532 13.34 6.46 25.14
CA GLU A 532 12.70 7.31 24.13
C GLU A 532 13.01 6.83 22.70
N ALA A 533 14.25 6.51 22.37
CA ALA A 533 14.60 6.05 21.02
C ALA A 533 13.96 4.71 20.63
N VAL A 534 13.74 3.80 21.59
CA VAL A 534 13.03 2.53 21.34
C VAL A 534 11.56 2.82 21.10
N GLN A 535 10.92 3.61 21.97
CA GLN A 535 9.53 4.04 21.82
C GLN A 535 9.31 4.79 20.49
N HIS A 536 10.17 5.76 20.18
CA HIS A 536 10.11 6.52 18.94
C HIS A 536 10.28 5.64 17.70
N SER A 537 11.11 4.58 17.78
CA SER A 537 11.23 3.65 16.65
C SER A 537 9.94 2.91 16.35
N LEU A 538 9.14 2.63 17.38
CA LEU A 538 7.82 2.02 17.24
C LEU A 538 6.82 3.01 16.64
N ASP A 539 6.77 4.24 17.18
CA ASP A 539 5.79 5.25 16.76
C ASP A 539 6.09 5.86 15.38
N CYS A 540 7.35 6.09 15.04
CA CYS A 540 7.75 6.76 13.79
C CYS A 540 8.08 5.78 12.66
N GLY A 541 8.64 4.61 12.99
CA GLY A 541 9.25 3.72 12.02
C GLY A 541 8.65 2.32 11.96
N GLY A 542 7.51 2.08 12.62
CA GLY A 542 6.89 0.75 12.71
C GLY A 542 7.80 -0.30 13.37
N GLY A 543 8.71 0.16 14.24
CA GLY A 543 9.73 -0.65 14.90
C GLY A 543 11.08 -0.71 14.18
N THR A 544 11.27 0.03 13.08
CA THR A 544 12.59 0.19 12.42
C THR A 544 12.95 1.66 12.28
N SER A 545 14.08 2.09 12.84
CA SER A 545 14.53 3.49 12.72
C SER A 545 16.03 3.64 12.70
N MET A 546 16.49 4.66 11.98
CA MET A 546 17.89 5.00 11.80
C MET A 546 18.17 6.33 12.50
N TYR A 547 19.12 6.33 13.42
CA TYR A 547 19.46 7.48 14.24
C TYR A 547 20.88 7.95 13.92
N LEU A 548 21.03 9.22 13.53
CA LEU A 548 22.33 9.87 13.42
C LEU A 548 22.73 10.43 14.78
N VAL A 549 23.81 9.90 15.36
CA VAL A 549 24.36 10.37 16.64
C VAL A 549 25.25 11.59 16.40
N VAL A 550 24.81 12.76 16.87
CA VAL A 550 25.45 14.06 16.59
C VAL A 550 26.83 14.19 17.24
N THR A 551 27.09 13.48 18.33
CA THR A 551 28.39 13.55 19.02
C THR A 551 29.45 12.61 18.45
N SER A 552 29.07 11.71 17.53
CA SER A 552 29.99 10.69 17.00
C SER A 552 29.87 10.42 15.49
N SER A 553 28.94 11.09 14.79
CA SER A 553 28.60 10.93 13.37
C SER A 553 28.07 9.56 12.93
N TYR A 554 28.02 8.56 13.81
CA TYR A 554 27.56 7.23 13.45
C TYR A 554 26.04 7.11 13.37
N ILE A 555 25.61 6.13 12.58
CA ILE A 555 24.23 5.68 12.49
C ILE A 555 24.02 4.48 13.41
N ILE A 556 22.99 4.57 14.25
CA ILE A 556 22.46 3.45 15.04
C ILE A 556 21.12 3.04 14.43
N VAL A 557 20.99 1.76 14.12
CA VAL A 557 19.75 1.19 13.58
C VAL A 557 19.07 0.41 14.69
N ILE A 558 17.83 0.78 15.02
CA ILE A 558 16.93 0.00 15.86
C ILE A 558 16.00 -0.78 14.94
N ARG A 559 15.85 -2.08 15.19
CA ARG A 559 14.89 -2.95 14.52
C ARG A 559 14.28 -3.93 15.53
N GLY A 560 12.98 -3.79 15.76
CA GLY A 560 12.24 -4.59 16.74
C GLY A 560 12.87 -4.46 18.12
N LYS A 561 13.50 -5.54 18.60
CA LYS A 561 14.13 -5.63 19.94
C LYS A 561 15.65 -5.54 19.91
N ARG A 562 16.21 -5.24 18.73
CA ARG A 562 17.64 -5.26 18.47
C ARG A 562 18.11 -3.89 18.01
N ALA A 563 19.35 -3.59 18.31
CA ALA A 563 20.04 -2.46 17.73
C ALA A 563 21.41 -2.87 17.20
N CYS A 564 21.91 -2.14 16.22
CA CYS A 564 23.29 -2.28 15.76
C CYS A 564 23.90 -0.91 15.41
N LEU A 565 25.23 -0.83 15.53
CA LEU A 565 26.02 0.25 14.97
C LEU A 565 26.22 -0.02 13.48
N TRP A 566 25.66 0.83 12.63
CA TRP A 566 25.73 0.65 11.18
C TRP A 566 27.05 1.18 10.60
N GLY A 567 27.54 2.32 11.11
CA GLY A 567 28.73 3.02 10.61
C GLY A 567 28.41 4.51 10.39
N SER A 568 29.34 5.28 9.82
CA SER A 568 29.08 6.70 9.52
C SER A 568 28.70 6.91 8.05
N VAL A 569 27.77 7.83 7.79
CA VAL A 569 27.47 8.32 6.43
C VAL A 569 28.29 9.56 6.07
N TYR A 570 29.03 10.11 7.03
CA TYR A 570 29.91 11.26 6.88
C TYR A 570 31.38 10.82 6.97
N LEU A 571 32.16 11.18 5.96
CA LEU A 571 33.56 10.78 5.82
C LEU A 571 34.44 12.01 5.65
N ASP A 572 35.71 11.91 6.05
CA ASP A 572 36.67 12.96 5.75
C ASP A 572 37.04 13.00 4.25
N SER A 573 37.89 13.94 3.86
CA SER A 573 38.35 14.10 2.48
C SER A 573 39.11 12.90 1.92
N PHE A 574 39.53 11.96 2.76
CA PHE A 574 40.22 10.73 2.38
C PHE A 574 39.28 9.51 2.39
N GLY A 575 37.99 9.70 2.69
CA GLY A 575 37.00 8.62 2.75
C GLY A 575 37.02 7.83 4.06
N GLU A 576 37.66 8.37 5.11
CA GLU A 576 37.73 7.71 6.41
C GLU A 576 36.64 8.20 7.37
N GLU A 577 36.20 7.33 8.27
CA GLU A 577 35.33 7.73 9.39
C GLU A 577 36.16 8.46 10.46
N ASP A 578 35.61 9.54 11.03
CA ASP A 578 36.18 10.14 12.25
C ASP A 578 35.45 9.61 13.49
N ARG A 579 36.05 8.57 14.07
CA ARG A 579 35.46 7.85 15.20
C ARG A 579 35.30 8.78 16.40
N GLU A 580 34.06 8.94 16.86
CA GLU A 580 33.73 9.80 18.01
C GLU A 580 34.19 11.26 17.83
N LEU A 581 34.38 11.70 16.57
CA LEU A 581 34.86 13.04 16.22
C LEU A 581 36.21 13.42 16.89
N LYS A 582 37.04 12.43 17.22
CA LYS A 582 38.31 12.64 17.94
C LYS A 582 39.37 13.36 17.13
N ARG A 583 39.38 13.20 15.80
CA ARG A 583 40.36 13.86 14.92
C ARG A 583 39.97 15.30 14.62
N GLY A 584 38.69 15.65 14.76
CA GLY A 584 38.17 16.99 14.48
C GLY A 584 38.30 17.38 13.01
N LYS A 585 38.33 16.41 12.10
CA LYS A 585 38.45 16.69 10.66
C LYS A 585 37.08 17.11 10.09
N PRO A 586 37.04 18.00 9.09
CA PRO A 586 35.84 18.24 8.32
C PRO A 586 35.29 16.95 7.73
N LEU A 587 33.97 16.72 7.87
CA LEU A 587 33.29 15.54 7.37
C LEU A 587 32.21 15.92 6.35
N TYR A 588 32.11 15.11 5.30
CA TYR A 588 31.23 15.31 4.16
C TYR A 588 30.35 14.10 3.93
N LEU A 589 29.11 14.34 3.50
CA LEU A 589 28.15 13.28 3.22
C LEU A 589 28.65 12.40 2.08
N SER A 590 28.78 11.10 2.36
CA SER A 590 29.01 10.08 1.33
C SER A 590 27.67 9.65 0.73
N THR A 591 27.38 10.15 -0.47
CA THR A 591 26.13 9.85 -1.20
C THR A 591 25.92 8.34 -1.35
N GLY A 592 26.98 7.58 -1.68
CA GLY A 592 26.89 6.12 -1.84
C GLY A 592 26.54 5.38 -0.54
N ARG A 593 27.13 5.79 0.60
CA ARG A 593 26.77 5.20 1.90
C ARG A 593 25.35 5.55 2.32
N TYR A 594 24.93 6.78 2.10
CA TYR A 594 23.58 7.21 2.46
C TYR A 594 22.51 6.52 1.60
N GLN A 595 22.77 6.35 0.30
CA GLN A 595 21.93 5.53 -0.59
C GLN A 595 21.88 4.07 -0.14
N LEU A 596 23.01 3.47 0.25
CA LEU A 596 23.03 2.10 0.78
C LEU A 596 22.18 1.96 2.05
N LEU A 597 22.24 2.93 2.96
CA LEU A 597 21.42 2.96 4.17
C LEU A 597 19.92 2.99 3.84
N GLU A 598 19.51 3.90 2.94
CA GLU A 598 18.13 4.02 2.47
C GLU A 598 17.66 2.73 1.77
N GLN A 599 18.49 2.14 0.91
CA GLN A 599 18.19 0.88 0.22
C GLN A 599 17.99 -0.30 1.18
N GLN A 600 18.82 -0.40 2.23
CA GLN A 600 18.67 -1.46 3.24
C GLN A 600 17.40 -1.30 4.05
N TRP A 601 16.97 -0.06 4.30
CA TRP A 601 15.69 0.24 4.93
C TRP A 601 14.52 -0.15 4.02
N LEU A 602 14.47 0.37 2.78
CA LEU A 602 13.39 0.09 1.83
C LEU A 602 13.26 -1.40 1.45
N ALA A 603 14.37 -2.13 1.44
CA ALA A 603 14.36 -3.57 1.17
C ALA A 603 14.09 -4.44 2.42
N HIS A 604 13.98 -3.83 3.61
CA HIS A 604 13.91 -4.49 4.90
C HIS A 604 15.09 -5.45 5.19
N ARG A 605 16.30 -5.13 4.69
CA ARG A 605 17.49 -6.03 4.68
C ARG A 605 18.57 -5.72 5.72
N PHE A 606 18.30 -4.88 6.72
CA PHE A 606 19.31 -4.59 7.75
C PHE A 606 19.87 -5.87 8.42
N ASP A 607 19.02 -6.87 8.68
CA ASP A 607 19.43 -8.15 9.28
C ASP A 607 20.29 -9.03 8.36
N HIS A 608 20.32 -8.74 7.04
CA HIS A 608 21.13 -9.50 6.07
C HIS A 608 22.57 -8.97 5.99
N THR A 609 22.84 -7.83 6.62
CA THR A 609 24.20 -7.29 6.72
C THR A 609 24.92 -7.93 7.91
N ASN A 610 26.20 -8.25 7.73
CA ASN A 610 27.03 -8.83 8.79
C ASN A 610 27.41 -7.75 9.82
N LYS A 611 26.42 -7.33 10.61
CA LYS A 611 26.54 -6.35 11.70
C LYS A 611 26.28 -7.05 13.03
N LYS A 612 26.96 -6.59 14.08
CA LYS A 612 26.79 -7.13 15.42
C LYS A 612 25.51 -6.55 16.03
N TRP A 613 24.41 -7.29 15.91
CA TRP A 613 23.14 -6.98 16.55
C TRP A 613 23.19 -7.32 18.03
N VAL A 614 22.70 -6.40 18.87
CA VAL A 614 22.57 -6.60 20.31
C VAL A 614 21.12 -6.42 20.74
N TRP A 615 20.71 -7.17 21.76
CA TRP A 615 19.43 -6.97 22.41
C TRP A 615 19.48 -5.67 23.21
N HIS A 616 18.65 -4.69 22.87
CA HIS A 616 18.58 -3.47 23.65
C HIS A 616 17.77 -3.64 24.94
N ARG A 617 16.89 -4.65 25.06
CA ARG A 617 16.08 -4.88 26.29
C ARG A 617 15.38 -3.61 26.79
N ASP A 618 14.89 -2.83 25.84
CA ASP A 618 14.27 -1.52 26.05
C ASP A 618 15.16 -0.48 26.79
N ALA A 619 16.47 -0.75 26.85
CA ALA A 619 17.54 0.04 27.46
C ALA A 619 18.79 0.05 26.56
N LEU A 620 18.95 1.10 25.74
CA LEU A 620 20.11 1.27 24.84
C LEU A 620 21.36 1.79 25.52
#